data_AF-A0A132A806-F1
#
_entry.id   AF-A0A132A806-F1
#
_cell.length_a   1.000
_cell.length_b   1.000
_cell.length_c   1.000
_cell.angle_alpha   90.00
_cell.angle_beta   90.00
_cell.angle_gamma   90.00
#
_symmetry.space_group_name_H-M   'P 1'
#
loop_
_entity.id
_entity.type
_entity.pdbx_description
1 polymer ?
#
loop_
_entity_poly.entity_id
_entity_poly.type
_entity_poly.pdbx_seq_one_letter_code
_entity_poly.pdbx_strand_id
1 'polypeptide(L)'
;MLKLLFGSTEESMVTSRQVLNVFVKMLEVLKSSFGQRARSSSSTSKLRDSMDNAVQAGISMVQGYVKSVLSSDHNCIRRSICEGASNAVRESKELGGLITQIGGYATSYMLENQRSMPFGLSFEAVRIGSNGADCRKAFKCQDLN
;
A
#
# COMPACT_ATOMS: atom_id res chain seq x y z
N MET A 1 14.43 33.01 23.28
CA MET A 1 13.51 33.38 22.17
C MET A 1 14.37 33.95 21.05
N LEU A 2 14.64 33.18 20.00
CA LEU A 2 15.46 33.62 18.86
C LEU A 2 14.72 33.25 17.58
N LYS A 3 14.37 34.26 16.79
CA LYS A 3 13.73 34.11 15.47
C LYS A 3 14.79 34.45 14.43
N LEU A 4 15.03 33.50 13.52
CA LEU A 4 15.59 33.64 12.17
C LEU A 4 16.97 34.30 12.03
N LEU A 5 17.97 33.51 11.65
CA LEU A 5 18.93 33.90 10.61
C LEU A 5 19.40 32.66 9.83
N PHE A 6 19.08 32.66 8.52
CA PHE A 6 19.88 32.22 7.37
C PHE A 6 20.87 31.08 7.61
N GLY A 7 20.76 29.91 6.98
CA GLY A 7 20.77 29.76 5.53
C GLY A 7 22.06 29.03 5.14
N SER A 8 21.92 27.76 4.75
CA SER A 8 22.72 27.07 3.73
C SER A 8 22.23 25.63 3.62
N THR A 9 21.23 25.46 2.77
CA THR A 9 21.11 24.32 1.87
C THR A 9 22.47 24.03 1.23
N GLU A 10 23.24 23.06 1.74
CA GLU A 10 24.22 22.28 0.95
C GLU A 10 24.82 21.08 1.72
N GLU A 11 24.79 21.04 3.06
CA GLU A 11 25.38 19.92 3.81
C GLU A 11 24.46 18.69 4.03
N SER A 12 23.14 18.82 3.86
CA SER A 12 22.20 17.72 4.19
C SER A 12 22.15 16.59 3.14
N MET A 13 22.69 16.78 1.93
CA MET A 13 22.67 15.73 0.89
C MET A 13 23.79 14.69 1.05
N VAL A 14 24.92 15.04 1.66
CA VAL A 14 26.04 14.10 1.85
C VAL A 14 25.74 13.13 2.99
N THR A 15 25.21 13.63 4.12
CA THR A 15 24.79 12.80 5.26
C THR A 15 23.61 11.90 4.90
N SER A 16 22.64 12.39 4.12
CA SER A 16 21.49 11.59 3.68
C SER A 16 21.92 10.43 2.78
N ARG A 17 22.84 10.65 1.82
CA ARG A 17 23.36 9.57 0.97
C ARG A 17 24.16 8.53 1.76
N GLN A 18 24.99 8.96 2.71
CA GLN A 18 25.74 8.04 3.56
C GLN A 18 24.83 7.21 4.46
N VAL A 19 23.84 7.84 5.10
CA VAL A 19 22.86 7.15 5.95
C VAL A 19 21.99 6.21 5.12
N LEU A 20 21.49 6.63 3.95
CA LEU A 20 20.74 5.77 3.03
C LEU A 20 21.58 4.57 2.55
N ASN A 21 22.86 4.78 2.23
CA ASN A 21 23.75 3.69 1.80
C ASN A 21 23.99 2.66 2.93
N VAL A 22 24.05 3.11 4.19
CA VAL A 22 24.12 2.20 5.34
C VAL A 22 22.82 1.41 5.49
N PHE A 23 21.66 2.05 5.36
CA PHE A 23 20.37 1.36 5.40
C PHE A 23 20.21 0.34 4.26
N VAL A 24 20.62 0.68 3.04
CA VAL A 24 20.60 -0.24 1.89
C VAL A 24 21.51 -1.45 2.15
N LYS A 25 22.73 -1.22 2.64
CA LYS A 25 23.64 -2.31 3.00
C LYS A 25 23.07 -3.21 4.10
N MET A 26 22.37 -2.64 5.09
CA MET A 26 21.72 -3.44 6.12
C MET A 26 20.54 -4.25 5.56
N LEU A 27 19.75 -3.69 4.63
CA LEU A 27 18.69 -4.42 3.94
C LEU A 27 19.27 -5.57 3.07
N GLU A 28 20.41 -5.36 2.41
CA GLU A 28 21.10 -6.41 1.66
C GLU A 28 21.62 -7.53 2.58
N VAL A 29 22.17 -7.18 3.73
CA VAL A 29 22.63 -8.16 4.74
C VAL A 29 21.46 -8.92 5.36
N LEU A 30 20.36 -8.25 5.68
CA LEU A 30 19.12 -8.88 6.16
C LEU A 30 18.53 -9.83 5.11
N LYS A 31 18.48 -9.40 3.84
CA LYS A 31 18.04 -10.23 2.70
C LYS A 31 18.94 -11.44 2.50
N SER A 32 20.26 -11.29 2.64
CA SER A 32 21.23 -12.38 2.55
C SER A 32 21.06 -13.38 3.70
N SER A 33 20.85 -12.89 4.93
CA SER A 33 20.66 -13.73 6.13
C SER A 33 19.35 -14.54 6.07
N PHE A 34 18.26 -13.94 5.56
CA PHE A 34 17.01 -14.67 5.31
C PHE A 34 17.08 -15.59 4.09
N GLY A 35 17.81 -15.19 3.04
CA GLY A 35 17.93 -15.93 1.78
C GLY A 35 18.72 -17.25 1.89
N GLN A 36 19.70 -17.32 2.79
CA GLN A 36 20.47 -18.56 3.02
C GLN A 36 19.66 -19.64 3.75
N ARG A 37 18.74 -19.27 4.66
CA ARG A 37 17.84 -20.23 5.32
C ARG A 37 16.68 -20.70 4.44
N ALA A 38 16.29 -19.90 3.45
CA ALA A 38 15.20 -20.26 2.54
C ALA A 38 15.62 -21.30 1.47
N ARG A 39 16.91 -21.36 1.08
CA ARG A 39 17.37 -22.18 -0.06
C ARG A 39 17.43 -23.70 0.17
N SER A 40 17.18 -24.20 1.38
CA SER A 40 17.45 -25.61 1.73
C SER A 40 16.22 -26.51 1.92
N SER A 41 15.03 -26.11 1.45
CA SER A 41 13.84 -26.96 1.61
C SER A 41 12.88 -26.81 0.43
N SER A 42 12.42 -27.94 -0.10
CA SER A 42 11.35 -28.09 -1.11
C SER A 42 10.00 -27.47 -0.72
N SER A 43 9.91 -26.82 0.45
CA SER A 43 8.82 -25.92 0.85
C SER A 43 8.91 -24.50 0.27
N THR A 44 10.01 -24.14 -0.40
CA THR A 44 10.20 -22.78 -0.97
C THR A 44 9.25 -22.46 -2.12
N SER A 45 8.80 -23.43 -2.92
CA SER A 45 7.92 -23.14 -4.06
C SER A 45 6.55 -22.64 -3.60
N LYS A 46 5.92 -23.31 -2.63
CA LYS A 46 4.63 -22.85 -2.06
C LYS A 46 4.75 -21.50 -1.38
N LEU A 47 5.83 -21.28 -0.63
CA LEU A 47 6.09 -19.99 0.01
C LEU A 47 6.34 -18.89 -1.02
N ARG A 48 7.06 -19.19 -2.10
CA ARG A 48 7.29 -18.25 -3.21
C ARG A 48 6.00 -17.92 -3.94
N ASP A 49 5.17 -18.92 -4.23
CA ASP A 49 3.86 -18.72 -4.86
C ASP A 49 2.93 -17.91 -3.93
N SER A 50 2.91 -18.19 -2.61
CA SER A 50 2.18 -17.38 -1.63
C SER A 50 2.72 -15.94 -1.53
N MET A 51 4.03 -15.73 -1.61
CA MET A 51 4.65 -14.41 -1.61
C MET A 51 4.36 -13.64 -2.89
N ASP A 52 4.43 -14.28 -4.06
CA ASP A 52 4.13 -13.65 -5.35
C ASP A 52 2.64 -13.25 -5.41
N ASN A 53 1.74 -14.11 -4.93
CA ASN A 53 0.31 -13.78 -4.76
C ASN A 53 0.13 -12.57 -3.82
N ALA A 54 0.84 -12.54 -2.70
CA ALA A 54 0.78 -11.44 -1.73
C ALA A 54 1.28 -10.11 -2.31
N VAL A 55 2.37 -10.15 -3.10
CA VAL A 55 2.88 -8.98 -3.82
C VAL A 55 1.83 -8.45 -4.78
N GLN A 56 1.19 -9.34 -5.54
CA GLN A 56 0.14 -8.96 -6.49
C GLN A 56 -1.06 -8.31 -5.79
N ALA A 57 -1.53 -8.89 -4.69
CA ALA A 57 -2.59 -8.30 -3.88
C ALA A 57 -2.19 -6.93 -3.29
N GLY A 58 -0.93 -6.77 -2.87
CA GLY A 58 -0.38 -5.50 -2.44
C GLY A 58 -0.38 -4.45 -3.55
N ILE A 59 0.01 -4.82 -4.78
CA ILE A 59 -0.04 -3.96 -5.95
C ILE A 59 -1.48 -3.51 -6.23
N SER A 60 -2.45 -4.42 -6.17
CA SER A 60 -3.86 -4.09 -6.37
C SER A 60 -4.38 -3.05 -5.37
N MET A 61 -3.99 -3.17 -4.10
CA MET A 61 -4.32 -2.16 -3.08
C MET A 61 -3.68 -0.81 -3.36
N VAL A 62 -2.39 -0.80 -3.72
CA VAL A 62 -1.65 0.42 -4.06
C VAL A 62 -2.26 1.10 -5.29
N GLN A 63 -2.67 0.34 -6.30
CA GLN A 63 -3.36 0.88 -7.47
C GLN A 63 -4.69 1.54 -7.09
N GLY A 64 -5.47 0.91 -6.20
CA GLY A 64 -6.70 1.49 -5.66
C GLY A 64 -6.45 2.81 -4.91
N TYR A 65 -5.37 2.88 -4.14
CA TYR A 65 -4.92 4.09 -3.46
C TYR A 65 -4.48 5.18 -4.44
N VAL A 66 -3.62 4.87 -5.42
CA VAL A 66 -3.18 5.88 -6.42
C VAL A 66 -4.37 6.46 -7.17
N LYS A 67 -5.32 5.61 -7.60
CA LYS A 67 -6.56 6.07 -8.22
C LYS A 67 -7.42 6.93 -7.28
N SER A 68 -7.41 6.65 -5.98
CA SER A 68 -8.11 7.50 -5.01
C SER A 68 -7.47 8.87 -4.87
N VAL A 69 -6.14 8.96 -4.84
CA VAL A 69 -5.42 10.24 -4.71
C VAL A 69 -5.60 11.10 -5.96
N LEU A 70 -5.77 10.47 -7.13
CA LEU A 70 -6.07 11.18 -8.39
C LEU A 70 -7.53 11.65 -8.49
N SER A 71 -8.42 11.15 -7.63
CA SER A 71 -9.84 11.50 -7.63
C SER A 71 -10.14 12.55 -6.56
N SER A 72 -10.94 13.55 -6.91
CA SER A 72 -11.44 14.55 -5.95
C SER A 72 -12.83 14.23 -5.39
N ASP A 73 -13.59 13.36 -6.06
CA ASP A 73 -14.92 12.92 -5.62
C ASP A 73 -14.80 11.76 -4.62
N HIS A 74 -15.46 11.90 -3.48
CA HIS A 74 -15.56 10.87 -2.46
C HIS A 74 -16.13 9.55 -2.98
N ASN A 75 -17.08 9.56 -3.92
CA ASN A 75 -17.60 8.31 -4.48
C ASN A 75 -16.58 7.63 -5.39
N CYS A 76 -15.79 8.39 -6.14
CA CYS A 76 -14.70 7.88 -6.97
C CYS A 76 -13.57 7.30 -6.12
N ILE A 77 -13.20 7.98 -5.03
CA ILE A 77 -12.24 7.49 -4.03
C ILE A 77 -12.73 6.15 -3.43
N ARG A 78 -13.99 6.07 -3.00
CA ARG A 78 -14.57 4.82 -2.44
C ARG A 78 -14.56 3.70 -3.46
N ARG A 79 -14.92 4.00 -4.71
CA ARG A 79 -14.90 3.03 -5.81
C ARG A 79 -13.50 2.49 -6.06
N SER A 80 -12.49 3.34 -6.15
CA SER A 80 -11.13 2.91 -6.49
C SER A 80 -10.51 2.03 -5.41
N ILE A 81 -10.73 2.37 -4.13
CA ILE A 81 -10.25 1.59 -2.99
C ILE A 81 -11.00 0.25 -2.90
N CYS A 82 -12.33 0.26 -3.11
CA CYS A 82 -13.14 -0.95 -3.17
C CYS A 82 -12.65 -1.88 -4.29
N GLU A 83 -12.40 -1.35 -5.49
CA GLU A 83 -11.88 -2.13 -6.62
C GLU A 83 -10.50 -2.71 -6.31
N GLY A 84 -9.61 -1.94 -5.68
CA GLY A 84 -8.31 -2.40 -5.23
C GLY A 84 -8.40 -3.55 -4.22
N ALA A 85 -9.30 -3.43 -3.24
CA ALA A 85 -9.55 -4.48 -2.24
C ALA A 85 -10.16 -5.75 -2.85
N SER A 86 -11.13 -5.59 -3.75
CA SER A 86 -11.74 -6.71 -4.47
C SER A 86 -10.72 -7.46 -5.33
N ASN A 87 -9.86 -6.73 -6.04
CA ASN A 87 -8.78 -7.33 -6.82
C ASN A 87 -7.77 -8.05 -5.93
N ALA A 88 -7.38 -7.45 -4.80
CA ALA A 88 -6.43 -8.05 -3.88
C ALA A 88 -6.93 -9.38 -3.27
N VAL A 89 -8.21 -9.49 -2.91
CA VAL A 89 -8.80 -10.76 -2.45
C VAL A 89 -8.91 -11.77 -3.58
N ARG A 90 -9.25 -11.32 -4.79
CA ARG A 90 -9.39 -12.18 -5.96
C ARG A 90 -8.05 -12.77 -6.42
N GLU A 91 -6.98 -12.01 -6.33
CA GLU A 91 -5.62 -12.42 -6.71
C GLU A 91 -4.95 -13.29 -5.64
N SER A 92 -5.31 -13.12 -4.37
CA SER A 92 -4.76 -13.89 -3.25
C SER A 92 -5.83 -14.61 -2.45
N LYS A 93 -6.07 -15.90 -2.76
CA LYS A 93 -7.05 -16.71 -2.02
C LYS A 93 -6.74 -16.90 -0.53
N GLU A 94 -5.48 -17.16 -0.16
CA GLU A 94 -5.10 -17.41 1.25
C GLU A 94 -4.73 -16.13 2.00
N LEU A 95 -4.08 -15.17 1.33
CA LEU A 95 -3.51 -13.98 1.99
C LEU A 95 -4.29 -12.69 1.69
N GLY A 96 -5.19 -12.70 0.71
CA GLY A 96 -5.86 -11.48 0.24
C GLY A 96 -6.74 -10.84 1.29
N GLY A 97 -7.40 -11.64 2.14
CA GLY A 97 -8.18 -11.13 3.27
C GLY A 97 -7.34 -10.44 4.35
N LEU A 98 -6.11 -10.92 4.58
CA LEU A 98 -5.18 -10.30 5.52
C LEU A 98 -4.58 -9.01 4.92
N ILE A 99 -4.16 -9.07 3.66
CA ILE A 99 -3.57 -7.94 2.94
C ILE A 99 -4.58 -6.81 2.77
N THR A 100 -5.84 -7.12 2.48
CA THR A 100 -6.89 -6.10 2.40
C THR A 100 -7.22 -5.48 3.75
N GLN A 101 -7.17 -6.23 4.86
CA GLN A 101 -7.36 -5.64 6.19
C GLN A 101 -6.22 -4.68 6.55
N ILE A 102 -4.97 -5.14 6.44
CA ILE A 102 -3.80 -4.32 6.78
C ILE A 102 -3.66 -3.15 5.81
N GLY A 103 -3.68 -3.45 4.50
CA GLY A 103 -3.61 -2.45 3.46
C GLY A 103 -4.78 -1.48 3.54
N GLY A 104 -5.99 -1.97 3.84
CA GLY A 104 -7.17 -1.14 3.98
C GLY A 104 -7.10 -0.18 5.14
N TYR A 105 -6.63 -0.64 6.29
CA TYR A 105 -6.38 0.22 7.45
C TYR A 105 -5.35 1.31 7.11
N ALA A 106 -4.20 0.91 6.56
CA ALA A 106 -3.14 1.85 6.17
C ALA A 106 -3.63 2.87 5.15
N THR A 107 -4.32 2.42 4.11
CA THR A 107 -4.89 3.28 3.06
C THR A 107 -5.91 4.26 3.65
N SER A 108 -6.79 3.79 4.53
CA SER A 108 -7.82 4.62 5.17
C SER A 108 -7.21 5.68 6.09
N TYR A 109 -6.17 5.32 6.85
CA TYR A 109 -5.43 6.25 7.69
C TYR A 109 -4.69 7.31 6.86
N MET A 110 -4.04 6.92 5.76
CA MET A 110 -3.36 7.86 4.87
C MET A 110 -4.34 8.85 4.22
N LEU A 111 -5.51 8.38 3.78
CA LEU A 111 -6.55 9.22 3.19
C LEU A 111 -7.18 10.20 4.19
N GLU A 112 -7.36 9.76 5.43
CA GLU A 112 -7.82 10.63 6.52
C GLU A 112 -6.77 11.70 6.84
N ASN A 113 -5.50 11.31 6.91
CA ASN A 113 -4.40 12.25 7.14
C ASN A 113 -4.28 13.29 6.01
N GLN A 114 -4.58 12.90 4.77
CA GLN A 114 -4.62 13.81 3.62
C GLN A 114 -5.92 14.66 3.56
N ARG A 115 -6.87 14.44 4.48
CA ARG A 115 -8.21 15.06 4.50
C ARG A 115 -9.03 14.78 3.22
N SER A 116 -8.68 13.75 2.46
CA SER A 116 -9.39 13.35 1.25
C SER A 116 -10.64 12.54 1.56
N MET A 117 -10.66 11.80 2.67
CA MET A 117 -11.81 11.00 3.08
C MET A 117 -11.75 10.63 4.57
N PRO A 118 -12.89 10.64 5.30
CA PRO A 118 -12.96 10.08 6.65
C PRO A 118 -12.60 8.59 6.67
N PHE A 119 -11.86 8.15 7.69
CA PHE A 119 -11.43 6.74 7.84
C PHE A 119 -12.58 5.73 7.72
N GLY A 120 -13.72 6.02 8.36
CA GLY A 120 -14.87 5.11 8.34
C GLY A 120 -15.40 4.82 6.94
N LEU A 121 -15.44 5.83 6.06
CA LEU A 121 -15.98 5.70 4.70
C LEU A 121 -15.02 4.97 3.76
N SER A 122 -13.71 5.20 3.92
CA SER A 122 -12.67 4.52 3.14
C SER A 122 -12.51 3.06 3.60
N PHE A 123 -12.50 2.81 4.91
CA PHE A 123 -12.36 1.47 5.45
C PHE A 123 -13.60 0.59 5.17
N GLU A 124 -14.80 1.17 5.22
CA GLU A 124 -16.02 0.46 4.81
C GLU A 124 -15.96 0.07 3.32
N ALA A 125 -15.48 0.96 2.45
CA ALA A 125 -15.31 0.66 1.03
C ALA A 125 -14.33 -0.50 0.78
N VAL A 126 -13.23 -0.57 1.53
CA VAL A 126 -12.31 -1.73 1.52
C VAL A 126 -13.06 -3.00 1.91
N ARG A 127 -13.81 -2.96 3.03
CA ARG A 127 -14.53 -4.13 3.53
C ARG A 127 -15.56 -4.65 2.52
N ILE A 128 -16.30 -3.74 1.88
CA ILE A 128 -17.25 -4.07 0.81
C ILE A 128 -16.53 -4.76 -0.37
N GLY A 129 -15.39 -4.21 -0.81
CA GLY A 129 -14.59 -4.80 -1.89
C GLY A 129 -14.00 -6.16 -1.52
N SER A 130 -13.47 -6.30 -0.30
CA SER A 130 -12.90 -7.54 0.22
C SER A 130 -13.94 -8.68 0.31
N ASN A 131 -15.21 -8.33 0.57
CA ASN A 131 -16.33 -9.27 0.56
C ASN A 131 -16.76 -9.71 -0.86
N GLY A 132 -16.12 -9.18 -1.93
CA GLY A 132 -16.44 -9.53 -3.31
C GLY A 132 -17.66 -8.78 -3.89
N ALA A 133 -18.06 -7.66 -3.29
CA ALA A 133 -19.15 -6.85 -3.82
C ALA A 133 -18.76 -6.11 -5.10
N ASP A 134 -19.76 -5.77 -5.91
CA ASP A 134 -19.58 -5.09 -7.19
C ASP A 134 -19.39 -3.57 -6.97
N CYS A 135 -18.13 -3.15 -6.83
CA CYS A 135 -17.75 -1.79 -6.42
C CYS A 135 -18.30 -0.68 -7.33
N ARG A 136 -18.50 -0.96 -8.63
CA ARG A 136 -19.09 0.00 -9.57
C ARG A 136 -20.58 0.24 -9.32
N LYS A 137 -21.29 -0.79 -8.82
CA LYS A 137 -22.70 -0.68 -8.43
C LYS A 137 -22.84 -0.03 -7.06
N ALA A 138 -21.92 -0.34 -6.15
CA ALA A 138 -21.91 0.21 -4.80
C ALA A 138 -21.57 1.71 -4.78
N PHE A 139 -20.66 2.16 -5.66
CA PHE A 139 -20.18 3.54 -5.70
C PHE A 139 -20.25 4.08 -7.13
N LYS A 140 -21.24 4.93 -7.40
CA LYS A 140 -21.36 5.63 -8.67
C LYS A 140 -20.38 6.79 -8.69
N CYS A 141 -19.45 6.75 -9.64
CA CYS A 141 -18.43 7.77 -9.85
C CYS A 141 -18.57 8.29 -11.28
N GLN A 142 -18.45 9.60 -11.45
CA GLN A 142 -18.35 10.22 -12.77
C GLN A 142 -16.85 10.33 -13.09
N ASP A 143 -16.32 9.31 -13.76
CA ASP A 143 -14.91 9.26 -14.15
C ASP A 143 -14.61 10.50 -15.04
N LEU A 144 -13.63 11.33 -14.66
CA LEU A 144 -13.15 12.45 -15.49
C LEU A 144 -12.54 11.84 -16.77
N ASN A 145 -13.26 12.01 -17.88
CA ASN A 145 -12.86 11.58 -19.22
C ASN A 145 -11.76 12.48 -19.80
#